data_AF-A0A3A8N176-F1
#
_entry.id   AF-A0A3A8N176-F1
#
_cell.length_a   1.000
_cell.length_b   1.000
_cell.length_c   1.000
_cell.angle_alpha   90.00
_cell.angle_beta   90.00
_cell.angle_gamma   90.00
#
_symmetry.space_group_name_H-M   'P 1'
#
loop_
_entity.id
_entity.type
_entity.pdbx_description
1 polymer ?
#
loop_
_entity_poly.entity_id
_entity_poly.type
_entity_poly.pdbx_seq_one_letter_code
_entity_poly.pdbx_strand_id
1 'polypeptide(L)'
;MQFLKKLGLGLIVFAGVMGYKFYGKSSARSEVREQLEQTCEKDADCLASVSQHFEGCFEAHYKMGGRRRAGGLDDTAMVSCINDKAGKTMFTVSDE
;
A
#
# COMPACT_ATOMS: atom_id res chain seq x y z
N MET A 1 0.39 26.30 -10.71
CA MET A 1 0.17 25.47 -11.91
C MET A 1 -1.05 24.60 -11.67
N GLN A 2 -2.17 24.94 -12.31
CA GLN A 2 -3.41 24.15 -12.27
C GLN A 2 -3.40 23.21 -13.49
N PHE A 3 -2.94 21.96 -13.32
CA PHE A 3 -2.88 20.99 -14.43
C PHE A 3 -3.32 19.57 -14.03
N LEU A 4 -4.12 19.40 -12.98
CA LEU A 4 -4.80 18.13 -12.68
C LEU A 4 -6.31 18.31 -12.53
N LYS A 5 -6.94 18.95 -13.51
CA LYS A 5 -8.39 18.85 -13.68
C LYS A 5 -8.68 17.77 -14.71
N LYS A 6 -9.27 16.68 -14.22
CA LYS A 6 -10.10 15.72 -14.98
C LYS A 6 -9.36 14.88 -16.02
N LEU A 7 -8.71 13.83 -15.53
CA LEU A 7 -8.60 12.55 -16.25
C LEU A 7 -9.26 11.49 -15.39
N GLY A 8 -10.31 10.89 -15.91
CA GLY A 8 -11.26 10.03 -15.19
C GLY A 8 -10.76 8.61 -14.99
N LEU A 9 -9.78 8.42 -14.12
CA LEU A 9 -9.44 7.11 -13.56
C LEU A 9 -8.97 7.31 -12.13
N GLY A 10 -9.83 7.00 -11.17
CA GLY A 10 -9.59 7.09 -9.73
C GLY A 10 -8.63 6.01 -9.21
N LEU A 11 -7.51 5.82 -9.91
CA LEU A 11 -6.47 4.87 -9.56
C LEU A 11 -5.24 5.64 -9.10
N ILE A 12 -4.91 5.43 -7.85
CA ILE A 12 -3.78 6.02 -7.12
C ILE A 12 -2.56 5.12 -7.35
N VAL A 13 -1.42 5.71 -7.70
CA VAL A 13 -0.19 4.94 -7.96
C VAL A 13 0.61 4.82 -6.66
N PHE A 14 0.65 3.61 -6.11
CA PHE A 14 1.51 3.25 -5.00
C PHE A 14 2.90 2.89 -5.56
N ALA A 15 3.89 3.75 -5.33
CA ALA A 15 5.28 3.44 -5.61
C ALA A 15 5.71 2.35 -4.62
N GLY A 16 5.74 1.10 -5.08
CA GLY A 16 6.08 -0.05 -4.24
C GLY A 16 7.47 0.14 -3.65
N VAL A 17 7.63 -0.22 -2.38
CA VAL A 17 8.93 -0.16 -1.68
C VAL A 17 9.73 -1.42 -2.04
N MET A 18 9.87 -1.70 -3.34
CA MET A 18 10.62 -2.85 -3.84
C MET A 18 12.09 -2.71 -3.41
N GLY A 19 12.45 -3.42 -2.35
CA GLY A 19 13.85 -3.61 -1.93
C GLY A 19 14.25 -3.01 -0.58
N TYR A 20 13.36 -2.32 0.15
CA TYR A 20 13.68 -1.93 1.52
C TYR A 20 13.69 -3.19 2.41
N LYS A 21 14.89 -3.63 2.81
CA LYS A 21 15.08 -4.60 3.89
C LYS A 21 14.49 -3.98 5.15
N PHE A 22 13.24 -4.29 5.43
CA PHE A 22 12.62 -3.87 6.68
C PHE A 22 13.37 -4.52 7.85
N TYR A 23 14.00 -3.69 8.68
CA TYR A 23 14.70 -4.14 9.89
C TYR A 23 13.73 -4.78 10.90
N GLY A 24 12.42 -4.50 10.81
CA GLY A 24 11.37 -5.16 11.58
C GLY A 24 9.95 -4.91 11.05
N LYS A 25 9.00 -5.78 11.45
CA LYS A 25 7.58 -5.73 11.04
C LYS A 25 6.90 -4.41 11.39
N SER A 26 7.19 -3.85 12.57
CA SER A 26 6.57 -2.59 13.01
C SER A 26 6.99 -1.40 12.15
N SER A 27 8.25 -1.30 11.75
CA SER A 27 8.73 -0.24 10.86
C SER A 27 8.08 -0.36 9.48
N ALA A 28 8.09 -1.57 8.90
CA ALA A 28 7.41 -1.85 7.63
C ALA A 28 5.93 -1.47 7.67
N ARG A 29 5.25 -1.84 8.76
CA ARG A 29 3.83 -1.53 8.97
C ARG A 29 3.58 -0.03 8.98
N SER A 30 4.40 0.74 9.69
CA SER A 30 4.23 2.18 9.79
C SER A 30 4.52 2.88 8.46
N GLU A 31 5.64 2.54 7.82
CA GLU A 31 6.08 3.15 6.57
C GLU A 31 5.08 2.91 5.43
N VAL A 32 4.64 1.66 5.26
CA VAL A 32 3.72 1.30 4.18
C VAL A 32 2.33 1.92 4.41
N ARG A 33 1.87 1.95 5.67
CA ARG A 33 0.61 2.62 6.02
C ARG A 33 0.69 4.11 5.71
N GLU A 34 1.75 4.77 6.15
CA GLU A 34 1.95 6.19 5.93
C GLU A 34 2.00 6.52 4.45
N GLN A 35 2.70 5.71 3.63
CA GLN A 35 2.73 5.90 2.20
C GLN A 35 1.34 5.73 1.57
N LEU A 36 0.58 4.69 1.92
CA LEU A 36 -0.79 4.52 1.41
C LEU A 36 -1.69 5.71 1.78
N GLU A 37 -1.62 6.17 3.03
CA GLU A 37 -2.39 7.33 3.50
C GLU A 37 -1.96 8.64 2.81
N GLN A 38 -0.65 8.83 2.58
CA GLN A 38 -0.14 9.96 1.80
C GLN A 38 -0.62 9.90 0.35
N THR A 39 -0.60 8.71 -0.26
CA THR A 39 -1.03 8.52 -1.65
C THR A 39 -2.54 8.74 -1.81
N CYS A 40 -3.33 8.52 -0.76
CA CYS A 40 -4.75 8.88 -0.75
C CYS A 40 -5.00 10.39 -0.92
N GLU A 41 -4.01 11.28 -0.75
CA GLU A 41 -4.12 12.74 -0.96
C GLU A 41 -5.38 13.41 -0.33
N LYS A 42 -5.90 12.86 0.77
CA LYS A 42 -7.14 13.26 1.48
C LYS A 42 -8.47 12.75 0.91
N ASP A 43 -8.46 11.78 0.01
CA ASP A 43 -9.66 11.05 -0.38
C ASP A 43 -10.19 10.24 0.82
N ALA A 44 -11.39 10.59 1.27
CA ALA A 44 -11.97 10.02 2.49
C ALA A 44 -12.30 8.52 2.34
N ASP A 45 -12.71 8.09 1.14
CA ASP A 45 -13.04 6.69 0.87
C ASP A 45 -11.77 5.83 0.84
N CYS A 46 -10.70 6.36 0.24
CA CYS A 46 -9.37 5.76 0.19
C CYS A 46 -8.80 5.62 1.61
N LEU A 47 -8.80 6.70 2.39
CA LEU A 47 -8.31 6.68 3.77
C LEU A 47 -9.12 5.72 4.66
N ALA A 48 -10.45 5.70 4.51
CA ALA A 48 -11.30 4.76 5.24
C ALA A 48 -10.96 3.30 4.87
N SER A 49 -10.78 3.02 3.58
CA SER A 49 -10.47 1.67 3.09
C SER A 49 -9.09 1.20 3.52
N VAL A 50 -8.07 2.07 3.44
CA VAL A 50 -6.73 1.79 3.99
C VAL A 50 -6.85 1.53 5.48
N SER A 51 -7.46 2.43 6.27
CA SER A 51 -7.60 2.26 7.71
C SER A 51 -8.31 0.95 8.10
N GLN A 52 -9.34 0.55 7.35
CA GLN A 52 -10.17 -0.63 7.65
C GLN A 52 -9.56 -1.95 7.18
N HIS A 53 -8.79 -1.96 6.09
CA HIS A 53 -8.32 -3.19 5.45
C HIS A 53 -6.81 -3.40 5.52
N PHE A 54 -6.04 -2.35 5.78
CA PHE A 54 -4.58 -2.39 5.79
C PHE A 54 -4.03 -3.45 6.73
N GLU A 55 -4.50 -3.52 7.98
CA GLU A 55 -3.91 -4.43 8.96
C GLU A 55 -4.05 -5.90 8.53
N GLY A 56 -5.24 -6.31 8.08
CA GLY A 56 -5.46 -7.67 7.59
C GLY A 56 -4.65 -8.00 6.33
N CYS A 57 -4.57 -7.06 5.38
CA CYS A 57 -3.81 -7.27 4.15
C CYS A 57 -2.29 -7.26 4.41
N PHE A 58 -1.81 -6.37 5.26
CA PHE A 58 -0.41 -6.31 5.64
C PHE A 58 0.02 -7.60 6.36
N GLU A 59 -0.77 -8.11 7.31
CA GLU A 59 -0.42 -9.35 8.00
C GLU A 59 -0.46 -10.59 7.11
N ALA A 60 -1.38 -10.64 6.13
CA ALA A 60 -1.47 -11.74 5.19
C ALA A 60 -0.30 -11.80 4.20
N HIS A 61 0.24 -10.63 3.81
CA HIS A 61 1.24 -10.51 2.76
C HIS A 61 2.65 -10.15 3.27
N TYR A 62 2.79 -9.73 4.53
CA TYR A 62 4.09 -9.52 5.17
C TYR A 62 4.69 -10.86 5.62
N LYS A 63 5.84 -11.19 5.05
CA LYS A 63 6.64 -12.35 5.48
C LYS A 63 7.69 -11.88 6.47
N MET A 64 7.54 -12.30 7.73
CA MET A 64 8.61 -12.11 8.72
C MET A 64 9.88 -12.82 8.26
N GLY A 65 10.99 -12.08 8.28
CA GLY A 65 12.31 -12.62 8.02
C GLY A 65 12.72 -13.61 9.10
N GLY A 66 13.37 -14.69 8.70
CA GLY A 66 14.01 -15.63 9.63
C GLY A 66 15.48 -15.26 9.91
N ARG A 67 16.16 -16.06 10.73
CA ARG A 67 17.58 -15.86 11.10
C ARG A 67 18.56 -15.72 9.91
N ARG A 68 18.16 -16.16 8.71
CA ARG A 68 18.98 -16.09 7.47
C ARG A 68 18.27 -15.43 6.28
N ARG A 69 17.06 -14.89 6.45
CA ARG A 69 16.29 -14.27 5.36
C ARG A 69 15.71 -12.95 5.84
N ALA A 70 15.90 -11.89 5.06
CA ALA A 70 15.24 -10.62 5.34
C ALA A 70 13.72 -10.80 5.27
N GLY A 71 13.00 -10.04 6.11
CA GLY A 71 11.55 -9.92 5.98
C GLY A 71 11.23 -9.13 4.73
N GLY A 72 10.05 -9.38 4.17
CA GLY A 72 9.61 -8.73 2.95
C GLY A 72 8.10 -8.61 2.91
N LEU A 73 7.62 -7.54 2.30
CA LEU A 73 6.22 -7.33 1.97
C LEU A 73 6.04 -7.59 0.47
N ASP A 74 4.98 -8.30 0.11
CA ASP A 74 4.53 -8.38 -1.27
C ASP A 74 3.57 -7.22 -1.53
N ASP A 75 4.12 -6.11 -2.02
CA ASP A 75 3.38 -4.85 -2.20
C ASP A 75 2.21 -5.02 -3.20
N THR A 76 2.41 -5.83 -4.25
CA THR A 76 1.39 -6.11 -5.25
C THR A 76 0.24 -6.89 -4.64
N ALA A 77 0.54 -7.97 -3.90
CA ALA A 77 -0.49 -8.77 -3.25
C ALA A 77 -1.21 -7.97 -2.14
N MET A 78 -0.49 -7.11 -1.42
CA MET A 78 -1.09 -6.24 -0.41
C MET A 78 -2.06 -5.24 -1.02
N VAL A 79 -1.64 -4.52 -2.06
CA VAL A 79 -2.48 -3.55 -2.78
C VAL A 79 -3.70 -4.24 -3.40
N SER A 80 -3.51 -5.41 -4.02
CA SER A 80 -4.61 -6.20 -4.55
C SER A 80 -5.61 -6.58 -3.45
N CYS A 81 -5.14 -6.99 -2.28
CA CYS A 81 -6.00 -7.30 -1.14
C CYS A 81 -6.83 -6.10 -0.67
N ILE A 82 -6.25 -4.90 -0.64
CA ILE A 82 -6.97 -3.68 -0.25
C ILE A 82 -8.05 -3.34 -1.29
N ASN A 83 -7.70 -3.39 -2.57
CA ASN A 83 -8.63 -3.14 -3.68
C ASN A 83 -9.81 -4.13 -3.67
N ASP A 84 -9.52 -5.42 -3.50
CA ASP A 84 -10.53 -6.48 -3.44
C ASP A 84 -11.49 -6.28 -2.27
N LYS A 85 -10.95 -5.99 -1.08
CA LYS A 85 -11.77 -5.75 0.12
C LYS A 85 -12.64 -4.51 0.00
N ALA A 86 -12.15 -3.50 -0.71
CA ALA A 86 -12.89 -2.28 -0.90
C ALA A 86 -13.82 -2.30 -2.13
N GLY A 87 -13.81 -3.38 -2.91
CA GLY A 87 -14.71 -3.59 -4.05
C GLY A 87 -14.44 -2.66 -5.24
N LYS A 88 -13.30 -1.95 -5.25
CA LYS A 88 -12.88 -1.07 -6.35
C LYS A 88 -11.36 -0.99 -6.41
N THR A 89 -10.81 -0.83 -7.61
CA THR A 89 -9.38 -0.61 -7.79
C THR A 89 -9.02 0.81 -7.35
N MET A 90 -8.38 0.95 -6.19
CA MET A 90 -7.92 2.23 -5.66
C MET A 90 -6.44 2.44 -5.86
N PHE A 91 -5.64 1.39 -5.69
CA PHE A 91 -4.19 1.47 -5.83
C PHE A 91 -3.69 0.62 -7.00
N THR A 92 -2.63 1.07 -7.64
CA THR A 92 -1.79 0.25 -8.53
C THR A 92 -0.35 0.30 -8.04
N VAL A 93 0.40 -0.80 -8.19
CA VAL A 93 1.84 -0.77 -7.92
C VAL A 93 2.56 -0.37 -9.20
N SER A 94 3.44 0.63 -9.11
CA SER A 94 4.37 0.95 -10.19
C SER A 94 5.71 0.26 -9.96
N ASP A 95 6.09 -0.59 -10.92
CA ASP A 95 7.48 -1.00 -11.14
C ASP A 95 8.18 0.16 -11.89
N GLU A 96 8.94 1.00 -11.19
CA GLU A 96 9.90 1.93 -11.83
C GLU A 96 11.19 1.19 -12.25
#